data_AF-A0A953WV14-F1
#
_entry.id   AF-A0A953WV14-F1
#
_cell.length_a   1.000
_cell.length_b   1.000
_cell.length_c   1.000
_cell.angle_alpha   90.00
_cell.angle_beta   90.00
_cell.angle_gamma   90.00
#
_symmetry.space_group_name_H-M   'P 1'
#
loop_
_entity.id
_entity.type
_entity.pdbx_description
1 polymer ?
#
loop_
_entity_poly.entity_id
_entity_poly.type
_entity_poly.pdbx_seq_one_letter_code
_entity_poly.pdbx_strand_id
1 'polypeptide(L)'
;MASLPAQDLEPGECGLFLWTVREPHQLIFFRKADSAAADGIIADKRTRLSAVAERGTIFGQFLTDVDYRSEAGQTVTISLVPGEQVEDGQRTKSAEIRVRTVDGWETIIPASGLTACMPADAGY
;
A
#
# COMPACT_ATOMS: atom_id res chain seq x y z
N MET A 1 8.92 15.06 4.88
CA MET A 1 7.81 14.27 4.32
C MET A 1 6.92 13.79 5.45
N ALA A 2 5.61 13.75 5.21
CA ALA A 2 4.64 13.20 6.16
C ALA A 2 4.67 11.66 6.18
N SER A 3 4.15 11.05 7.24
CA SER A 3 4.01 9.59 7.38
C SER A 3 2.63 9.27 7.95
N LEU A 4 2.08 8.12 7.56
CA LEU A 4 0.96 7.52 8.26
C LEU A 4 1.40 7.10 9.68
N PRO A 5 0.49 7.12 10.67
CA PRO A 5 0.74 6.47 11.95
C PRO A 5 0.81 4.95 11.78
N ALA A 6 1.19 4.24 12.84
CA ALA A 6 1.05 2.78 12.88
C ALA A 6 -0.40 2.37 12.53
N GLN A 7 -0.55 1.26 11.82
CA GLN A 7 -1.85 0.72 11.41
C GLN A 7 -2.04 -0.62 12.07
N ASP A 8 -3.19 -0.81 12.69
CA ASP A 8 -3.53 -2.03 13.41
C ASP A 8 -4.36 -2.96 12.51
N LEU A 9 -4.18 -4.26 12.72
CA LEU A 9 -4.97 -5.33 12.12
C LEU A 9 -5.69 -6.07 13.24
N GLU A 10 -7.00 -6.23 13.11
CA GLU A 10 -7.79 -7.11 13.97
C GLU A 10 -7.51 -8.58 13.64
N PRO A 11 -7.79 -9.53 14.55
CA PRO A 11 -7.63 -10.96 14.27
C PRO A 11 -8.35 -11.37 12.97
N GLY A 12 -7.62 -12.04 12.08
CA GLY A 12 -8.09 -12.47 10.77
C GLY A 12 -7.93 -11.42 9.65
N GLU A 13 -7.52 -10.18 9.97
CA GLU A 13 -7.29 -9.15 8.96
C GLU A 13 -5.89 -9.24 8.35
N CYS A 14 -5.80 -8.92 7.05
CA CYS A 14 -4.54 -8.76 6.35
C CYS A 14 -4.38 -7.33 5.84
N GLY A 15 -3.15 -6.82 5.85
CA GLY A 15 -2.81 -5.48 5.40
C GLY A 15 -1.57 -5.46 4.49
N LEU A 16 -1.58 -4.54 3.52
CA LEU A 16 -0.41 -4.14 2.74
C LEU A 16 0.14 -2.84 3.30
N PHE A 17 1.41 -2.84 3.66
CA PHE A 17 2.12 -1.71 4.21
C PHE A 17 3.30 -1.36 3.30
N LEU A 18 3.43 -0.10 2.89
CA LEU A 18 4.55 0.36 2.07
C LEU A 18 5.26 1.56 2.70
N TRP A 19 6.58 1.47 2.78
CA TRP A 19 7.46 2.52 3.26
C TRP A 19 8.36 3.05 2.16
N THR A 20 8.79 4.31 2.29
CA THR A 20 9.85 4.87 1.44
C THR A 20 11.14 4.08 1.56
N VAL A 21 11.83 3.85 0.44
CA VAL A 21 13.18 3.24 0.47
C VAL A 21 14.22 4.19 1.05
N ARG A 22 14.02 5.51 0.90
CA ARG A 22 14.92 6.54 1.45
C ARG A 22 14.75 6.65 2.97
N GLU A 23 15.85 6.86 3.69
CA GLU A 23 15.86 7.16 5.12
C GLU A 23 15.49 8.63 5.43
N PRO A 24 14.74 8.88 6.52
CA PRO A 24 14.11 7.87 7.38
C PRO A 24 12.97 7.14 6.65
N HIS A 25 12.81 5.83 6.89
CA HIS A 25 11.72 5.06 6.29
C HIS A 25 10.37 5.53 6.82
N GLN A 26 9.51 6.02 5.94
CA GLN A 26 8.19 6.56 6.29
C GLN A 26 7.09 5.67 5.72
N LEU A 27 6.10 5.33 6.56
CA LEU A 27 4.93 4.58 6.11
C LEU A 27 4.07 5.53 5.27
N ILE A 28 3.98 5.28 3.98
CA ILE A 28 3.33 6.19 3.03
C ILE A 28 2.09 5.59 2.38
N PHE A 29 1.83 4.30 2.58
CA PHE A 29 0.63 3.65 2.07
C PHE A 29 0.23 2.48 2.95
N PHE A 30 -1.08 2.34 3.18
CA PHE A 30 -1.71 1.22 3.85
C PHE A 30 -3.04 0.86 3.22
N ARG A 31 -3.30 -0.46 3.08
CA ARG A 31 -4.58 -1.00 2.62
C ARG A 31 -4.88 -2.32 3.34
N LYS A 32 -6.11 -2.49 3.85
CA LYS A 32 -6.63 -3.80 4.28
C LYS A 32 -7.08 -4.64 3.07
N ALA A 33 -6.86 -5.95 3.12
CA ALA A 33 -7.13 -6.87 2.02
C ALA A 33 -8.60 -6.92 1.61
N ASP A 34 -9.52 -6.81 2.57
CA ASP A 34 -10.96 -6.81 2.39
C ASP A 34 -11.54 -5.44 2.02
N SER A 35 -10.69 -4.42 1.86
CA SER A 35 -11.09 -3.06 1.53
C SER A 35 -10.67 -2.66 0.12
N ALA A 36 -11.58 -2.01 -0.60
CA ALA A 36 -11.25 -1.29 -1.83
C ALA A 36 -10.65 0.09 -1.56
N ALA A 37 -10.55 0.51 -0.30
CA ALA A 37 -10.04 1.80 0.08
C ALA A 37 -8.69 1.69 0.79
N ALA A 38 -7.84 2.66 0.56
CA ALA A 38 -6.49 2.74 1.10
C ALA A 38 -6.21 4.15 1.63
N ASP A 39 -5.26 4.25 2.55
CA ASP A 39 -4.71 5.53 2.97
C ASP A 39 -3.30 5.69 2.39
N GLY A 40 -3.02 6.86 1.84
CA GLY A 40 -1.71 7.20 1.28
C GLY A 40 -1.24 8.60 1.68
N ILE A 41 0.08 8.81 1.69
CA ILE A 41 0.68 10.14 1.73
C ILE A 41 0.90 10.62 0.30
N ILE A 42 0.08 11.57 -0.14
CA ILE A 42 0.15 12.19 -1.47
C ILE A 42 0.44 13.68 -1.30
N ALA A 43 1.52 14.17 -1.91
CA ALA A 43 1.96 15.56 -1.76
C ALA A 43 2.03 16.02 -0.28
N ASP A 44 2.65 15.20 0.57
CA ASP A 44 2.81 15.42 2.02
C ASP A 44 1.50 15.54 2.82
N LYS A 45 0.38 15.04 2.27
CA LYS A 45 -0.92 14.99 2.96
C LYS A 45 -1.44 13.57 3.01
N ARG A 46 -2.06 13.20 4.14
CA ARG A 46 -2.85 11.97 4.24
C ARG A 46 -4.07 12.10 3.35
N THR A 47 -4.24 11.14 2.47
CA THR A 47 -5.25 11.14 1.41
C THR A 47 -5.91 9.77 1.36
N ARG A 48 -7.25 9.75 1.32
CA ARG A 48 -8.01 8.53 1.06
C ARG A 48 -7.96 8.21 -0.43
N LEU A 49 -7.70 6.96 -0.74
CA LEU A 49 -7.59 6.42 -2.08
C LEU A 49 -8.65 5.33 -2.27
N SER A 50 -9.36 5.37 -3.39
CA SER A 50 -10.34 4.35 -3.77
C SER A 50 -9.82 3.58 -4.96
N ALA A 51 -9.74 2.25 -4.85
CA ALA A 51 -9.34 1.39 -5.95
C ALA A 51 -10.34 1.50 -7.10
N VAL A 52 -9.83 1.64 -8.33
CA VAL A 52 -10.64 1.75 -9.55
C VAL A 52 -10.36 0.61 -10.53
N ALA A 53 -9.18 -0.01 -10.45
CA ALA A 53 -8.84 -1.21 -11.21
C ALA A 53 -7.76 -2.00 -10.48
N GLU A 54 -7.89 -3.32 -10.46
CA GLU A 54 -6.88 -4.24 -9.91
C GLU A 54 -6.53 -5.29 -10.97
N ARG A 55 -5.23 -5.54 -11.17
CA ARG A 55 -4.71 -6.44 -12.20
C ARG A 55 -3.35 -7.01 -11.80
N GLY A 56 -2.82 -7.91 -12.63
CA GLY A 56 -1.53 -8.54 -12.40
C GLY A 56 -1.67 -9.90 -11.72
N THR A 57 -0.67 -10.30 -10.94
CA THR A 57 -0.64 -11.59 -10.25
C THR A 57 -1.08 -11.46 -8.80
N ILE A 58 -1.48 -12.57 -8.19
CA ILE A 58 -1.82 -12.63 -6.77
C ILE A 58 -0.53 -12.55 -5.93
N PHE A 59 -0.55 -11.68 -4.94
CA PHE A 59 0.51 -11.43 -3.97
C PHE A 59 -0.10 -11.37 -2.57
N GLY A 60 -0.03 -12.48 -1.83
CA GLY A 60 -0.80 -12.65 -0.60
C GLY A 60 -2.30 -12.54 -0.89
N GLN A 61 -2.95 -11.54 -0.30
CA GLN A 61 -4.37 -11.23 -0.51
C GLN A 61 -4.60 -10.03 -1.45
N PHE A 62 -3.57 -9.58 -2.17
CA PHE A 62 -3.60 -8.40 -3.04
C PHE A 62 -3.23 -8.77 -4.48
N LEU A 63 -3.61 -7.93 -5.44
CA LEU A 63 -3.07 -7.98 -6.79
C LEU A 63 -1.84 -7.05 -6.93
N THR A 64 -0.89 -7.42 -7.79
CA THR A 64 0.38 -6.68 -7.91
C THR A 64 0.23 -5.27 -8.46
N ASP A 65 -0.83 -4.98 -9.22
CA ASP A 65 -1.01 -3.70 -9.88
C ASP A 65 -2.40 -3.15 -9.60
N VAL A 66 -2.45 -2.02 -8.89
CA VAL A 66 -3.71 -1.38 -8.51
C VAL A 66 -3.69 0.09 -8.88
N ASP A 67 -4.71 0.52 -9.61
CA ASP A 67 -4.99 1.93 -9.84
C ASP A 67 -5.99 2.43 -8.81
N TYR A 68 -5.68 3.57 -8.21
CA TYR A 68 -6.51 4.28 -7.27
C TYR A 68 -6.86 5.68 -7.77
N ARG A 69 -7.95 6.21 -7.22
CA ARG A 69 -8.32 7.62 -7.35
C ARG A 69 -8.41 8.27 -5.98
N SER A 70 -7.80 9.44 -5.84
CA SER A 70 -7.97 10.29 -4.66
C SER A 70 -9.26 11.12 -4.76
N GLU A 71 -9.73 11.65 -3.63
CA GLU A 71 -10.85 12.59 -3.58
C GLU A 71 -10.58 13.86 -4.41
N ALA A 72 -9.31 14.27 -4.52
CA ALA A 72 -8.87 15.41 -5.33
C ALA A 72 -8.75 15.10 -6.84
N GLY A 73 -9.12 13.89 -7.27
CA GLY A 73 -9.09 13.47 -8.69
C GLY A 73 -7.74 13.01 -9.22
N GLN A 74 -6.68 13.03 -8.39
CA GLN A 74 -5.37 12.48 -8.75
C GLN A 74 -5.47 10.97 -8.96
N THR A 75 -4.71 10.46 -9.94
CA THR A 75 -4.55 9.03 -10.18
C THR A 75 -3.31 8.53 -9.46
N VAL A 76 -3.43 7.43 -8.73
CA VAL A 76 -2.30 6.80 -8.03
C VAL A 76 -2.23 5.35 -8.49
N THR A 77 -1.14 4.97 -9.15
CA THR A 77 -0.89 3.58 -9.55
C THR A 77 0.15 3.00 -8.61
N ILE A 78 -0.13 1.81 -8.08
CA ILE A 78 0.80 1.05 -7.25
C ILE A 78 1.11 -0.25 -7.96
N SER A 79 2.40 -0.48 -8.21
CA SER A 79 2.93 -1.73 -8.76
C SER A 79 3.86 -2.39 -7.76
N LEU A 80 3.66 -3.68 -7.50
CA LEU A 80 4.32 -4.45 -6.45
C LEU A 80 5.14 -5.58 -7.07
N VAL A 81 6.32 -5.84 -6.51
CA VAL A 81 7.14 -7.01 -6.80
C VAL A 81 7.16 -7.91 -5.58
N PRO A 82 6.56 -9.11 -5.65
CA PRO A 82 6.61 -10.09 -4.57
C PRO A 82 8.05 -10.46 -4.19
N GLY A 83 8.28 -10.58 -2.88
CA GLY A 83 9.51 -11.09 -2.29
C GLY A 83 9.31 -12.44 -1.61
N GLU A 84 10.20 -12.75 -0.68
CA GLU A 84 10.17 -13.96 0.14
C GLU A 84 8.95 -14.01 1.08
N GLN A 85 8.51 -15.24 1.38
CA GLN A 85 7.55 -15.50 2.45
C GLN A 85 8.22 -15.25 3.81
N VAL A 86 7.46 -14.68 4.74
CA VAL A 86 7.85 -14.51 6.14
C VAL A 86 6.77 -15.11 7.03
N GLU A 87 7.02 -15.18 8.34
CA GLU A 87 5.98 -15.60 9.28
C GLU A 87 4.81 -14.61 9.21
N ASP A 88 3.60 -15.15 9.04
CA ASP A 88 2.34 -14.40 8.92
C ASP A 88 2.33 -13.30 7.85
N GLY A 89 3.12 -13.46 6.78
CA GLY A 89 3.16 -12.46 5.72
C GLY A 89 4.07 -12.77 4.55
N GLN A 90 4.18 -11.82 3.63
CA GLN A 90 5.11 -11.89 2.50
C GLN A 90 5.75 -10.53 2.27
N ARG A 91 7.08 -10.52 2.10
CA ARG A 91 7.80 -9.29 1.82
C ARG A 91 7.38 -8.74 0.45
N THR A 92 7.18 -7.42 0.37
CA THR A 92 7.17 -6.69 -0.89
C THR A 92 8.59 -6.24 -1.19
N LYS A 93 9.27 -6.97 -2.07
CA LYS A 93 10.69 -6.73 -2.41
C LYS A 93 10.91 -5.30 -2.90
N SER A 94 10.01 -4.81 -3.74
CA SER A 94 9.97 -3.43 -4.21
C SER A 94 8.55 -3.05 -4.61
N ALA A 95 8.22 -1.78 -4.48
CA ALA A 95 6.98 -1.20 -4.95
C ALA A 95 7.26 0.14 -5.64
N GLU A 96 6.50 0.44 -6.68
CA GLU A 96 6.46 1.75 -7.32
C GLU A 96 5.11 2.39 -7.02
N ILE A 97 5.13 3.60 -6.44
CA ILE A 97 3.93 4.42 -6.30
C ILE A 97 4.05 5.58 -7.29
N ARG A 98 3.21 5.58 -8.31
CA ARG A 98 3.14 6.61 -9.33
C ARG A 98 1.93 7.49 -9.09
N VAL A 99 2.16 8.77 -8.82
CA VAL A 99 1.12 9.77 -8.61
C VAL A 99 1.05 10.66 -9.84
N ARG A 100 -0.12 10.73 -10.47
CA ARG A 100 -0.41 11.67 -11.55
C ARG A 100 -1.46 12.68 -11.10
N THR A 101 -1.07 13.95 -11.14
CA THR A 101 -1.95 15.07 -10.81
C THR A 101 -2.90 15.39 -11.98
N VAL A 102 -3.93 16.20 -11.71
CA VAL A 102 -4.94 16.55 -12.72
C VAL A 102 -4.37 17.42 -13.86
N ASP A 103 -3.35 18.22 -13.56
CA ASP A 103 -2.59 19.03 -14.51
C ASP A 103 -1.50 18.22 -15.25
N GLY A 104 -1.41 16.90 -15.01
CA GLY A 104 -0.59 15.98 -15.78
C GLY A 104 0.84 15.77 -15.26
N TRP A 105 1.21 16.39 -14.13
CA TRP A 105 2.49 16.10 -13.48
C TRP A 105 2.51 14.68 -12.93
N GLU A 106 3.66 14.03 -13.07
CA GLU A 106 3.88 12.68 -12.60
C GLU A 106 5.04 12.63 -11.61
N THR A 107 4.82 11.99 -10.47
CA THR A 107 5.83 11.72 -9.46
C THR A 107 5.89 10.23 -9.21
N ILE A 108 7.11 9.68 -9.17
CA ILE A 108 7.36 8.27 -8.88
C ILE A 108 8.07 8.19 -7.52
N ILE A 109 7.51 7.38 -6.62
CA ILE A 109 8.03 7.15 -5.27
C ILE A 109 8.42 5.67 -5.15
N PRO A 110 9.72 5.36 -5.08
CA PRO A 110 10.18 4.01 -4.77
C PRO A 110 9.83 3.65 -3.33
N ALA A 111 9.23 2.48 -3.16
CA ALA A 111 8.83 1.95 -1.87
C ALA A 111 9.25 0.47 -1.72
N SER A 112 9.19 -0.01 -0.48
CA SER A 112 9.32 -1.42 -0.12
C SER A 112 8.35 -1.72 1.01
N GLY A 113 8.00 -2.97 1.23
CA GLY A 113 6.92 -3.25 2.17
C GLY A 113 6.72 -4.69 2.57
N LEU A 114 5.55 -4.94 3.12
CA LEU A 114 5.12 -6.21 3.67
C LEU A 114 3.60 -6.34 3.46
N THR A 115 3.16 -7.51 3.02
CA THR A 115 1.81 -7.98 3.31
C THR A 115 1.87 -8.79 4.59
N ALA A 116 1.03 -8.45 5.57
CA ALA A 116 0.97 -9.14 6.85
C ALA A 116 -0.48 -9.52 7.15
N CYS A 117 -0.69 -10.66 7.80
CA CYS A 117 -1.97 -11.16 8.22
C CYS A 117 -1.95 -11.41 9.73
N MET A 118 -2.90 -10.85 10.46
CA MET A 118 -3.09 -11.20 11.86
C MET A 118 -3.83 -12.53 11.93
N PRO A 119 -3.30 -13.57 12.61
CA PRO A 119 -4.01 -14.83 12.78
C PRO A 119 -5.38 -14.61 13.45
N ALA A 120 -6.42 -15.31 12.98
CA ALA A 120 -7.75 -15.27 13.60
C ALA A 120 -7.75 -15.87 15.02
N ASP A 121 -6.78 -16.75 15.28
CA ASP A 121 -6.67 -17.55 16.49
C ASP A 121 -5.45 -17.08 17.29
N ALA A 122 -5.34 -15.78 17.62
CA ALA A 122 -4.39 -15.31 18.62
C ALA A 122 -4.88 -15.67 20.03
N GLY A 123 -5.22 -16.95 20.23
CA GLY A 123 -5.57 -17.53 21.52
C GLY A 123 -4.29 -17.94 22.25
N TYR A 124 -4.01 -17.26 23.36
CA TYR A 124 -3.21 -17.83 24.44
C TYR A 124 -4.00 -18.90 25.18
#